data_AF-A0A9R0Z9Z5-F1
#
_entry.id   AF-A0A9R0Z9Z5-F1
#
_cell.length_a   1.000
_cell.length_b   1.000
_cell.length_c   1.000
_cell.angle_alpha   90.00
_cell.angle_beta   90.00
_cell.angle_gamma   90.00
#
_symmetry.space_group_name_H-M   'P 1'
#
loop_
_entity.id
_entity.type
_entity.pdbx_description
1 polymer ?
#
loop_
_entity_poly.entity_id
_entity_poly.type
_entity_poly.pdbx_seq_one_letter_code
_entity_poly.pdbx_strand_id
1 'polypeptide(L)'
;MACEGVFHTASPIITNADSKEEMLDSAINGTLNVLRSCKKNPFLKRVVLTSSSSTMRLRDEAEFPPNVLLDETSWSSVEFCESIQIWYAVAKILAEKSAWEFAKENNIDLVAVLPTFIIGPNLSPVLGPTASDVLGLFKGIC
;
A
#
# COMPACT_ATOMS: atom_id res chain seq x y z
N MET A 1 -25.68 4.92 13.02
CA MET A 1 -25.26 3.79 12.17
C MET A 1 -23.78 3.54 12.43
N ALA A 2 -23.42 2.33 12.82
CA ALA A 2 -22.04 1.92 13.04
C ALA A 2 -21.70 0.79 12.04
N CYS A 3 -20.50 0.79 11.48
CA CYS A 3 -20.09 -0.20 10.48
C CYS A 3 -19.46 -1.41 11.17
N GLU A 4 -19.79 -2.62 10.71
CA GLU A 4 -19.14 -3.85 11.21
C GLU A 4 -17.81 -4.14 10.50
N GLY A 5 -17.59 -3.57 9.31
CA GLY A 5 -16.36 -3.72 8.55
C GLY A 5 -15.91 -2.40 7.93
N VAL A 6 -14.60 -2.22 7.80
CA VAL A 6 -14.00 -1.05 7.16
C VAL A 6 -13.01 -1.50 6.10
N PHE A 7 -13.19 -1.02 4.87
CA PHE A 7 -12.23 -1.21 3.77
C PHE A 7 -11.44 0.08 3.59
N HIS A 8 -10.19 0.09 4.05
CA HIS A 8 -9.31 1.23 3.85
C HIS A 8 -8.55 1.06 2.52
N THR A 9 -9.10 1.66 1.47
CA THR A 9 -8.53 1.66 0.11
C THR A 9 -7.84 2.98 -0.25
N ALA A 10 -8.26 4.07 0.39
CA ALA A 10 -7.75 5.41 0.13
C ALA A 10 -6.28 5.53 0.52
N SER A 11 -5.44 5.96 -0.42
CA SER A 11 -4.01 6.16 -0.22
C SER A 11 -3.49 7.06 -1.33
N PRO A 12 -2.51 7.94 -1.07
CA PRO A 12 -1.90 8.73 -2.13
C PRO A 12 -1.29 7.80 -3.19
N ILE A 13 -1.47 8.18 -4.44
CA ILE A 13 -0.78 7.62 -5.60
C ILE A 13 0.05 8.77 -6.16
N ILE A 14 1.35 8.53 -6.41
CA ILE A 14 2.30 9.56 -6.87
C ILE A 14 1.65 10.42 -7.95
N THR A 15 1.51 11.72 -7.68
CA THR A 15 1.33 12.74 -8.69
C THR A 15 2.58 13.59 -8.72
N ASN A 16 2.94 14.16 -9.87
CA ASN A 16 4.13 15.01 -10.05
C ASN A 16 4.15 16.27 -9.16
N ALA A 17 3.10 16.53 -8.37
CA ALA A 17 2.93 17.72 -7.55
C ALA A 17 3.30 17.53 -6.06
N ASP A 18 3.41 16.29 -5.57
CA ASP A 18 3.57 16.02 -4.13
C ASP A 18 5.05 15.84 -3.75
N SER A 19 5.48 16.44 -2.64
CA SER A 19 6.79 16.14 -2.06
C SER A 19 6.84 14.71 -1.51
N LYS A 20 8.04 14.11 -1.43
CA LYS A 20 8.19 12.77 -0.85
C LYS A 20 7.72 12.76 0.61
N GLU A 21 8.00 13.80 1.38
CA GLU A 21 7.60 13.95 2.78
C GLU A 21 6.08 13.96 2.91
N GLU A 22 5.40 14.76 2.10
CA GLU A 22 3.94 14.87 2.10
C GLU A 22 3.27 13.54 1.75
N MET A 23 3.82 12.79 0.78
CA MET A 23 3.29 11.47 0.44
C MET A 23 3.46 10.47 1.60
N LEU A 24 4.63 10.43 2.22
CA LEU A 24 4.91 9.55 3.35
C LEU A 24 3.97 9.88 4.53
N ASP A 25 3.89 11.16 4.89
CA ASP A 25 3.03 11.64 5.96
C ASP A 25 1.56 11.35 5.68
N SER A 26 1.09 11.59 4.45
CA SER A 26 -0.29 11.34 4.04
C SER A 26 -0.65 9.85 4.12
N ALA A 27 0.25 8.96 3.65
CA ALA A 27 0.02 7.52 3.70
C ALA A 27 -0.05 7.00 5.15
N ILE A 28 0.91 7.37 5.99
CA ILE A 28 1.01 6.89 7.38
C ILE A 28 -0.12 7.49 8.22
N ASN A 29 -0.27 8.82 8.21
CA ASN A 29 -1.27 9.50 9.03
C ASN A 29 -2.69 9.22 8.56
N GLY A 30 -2.92 9.09 7.24
CA GLY A 30 -4.21 8.67 6.70
C GLY A 30 -4.63 7.30 7.21
N THR A 31 -3.71 6.33 7.17
CA THR A 31 -3.93 4.97 7.69
C THR A 31 -4.23 4.97 9.18
N LEU A 32 -3.39 5.64 9.99
CA LEU A 32 -3.59 5.74 11.43
C LEU A 32 -4.87 6.50 11.79
N ASN A 33 -5.26 7.51 11.03
CA ASN A 33 -6.50 8.26 11.26
C ASN A 33 -7.75 7.35 11.11
N VAL A 34 -7.77 6.50 10.08
CA VAL A 34 -8.84 5.51 9.90
C VAL A 34 -8.85 4.51 11.05
N LEU A 35 -7.69 3.97 11.44
CA LEU A 35 -7.62 2.99 12.54
C LEU A 35 -7.99 3.60 13.91
N ARG A 36 -7.61 4.85 14.19
CA ARG A 36 -8.06 5.58 15.39
C ARG A 36 -9.57 5.78 15.41
N SER A 37 -10.20 5.91 14.25
CA SER A 37 -11.67 6.00 14.14
C SER A 37 -12.31 4.62 14.34
N CYS A 38 -11.71 3.57 13.77
CA CYS A 38 -12.10 2.17 13.96
C CYS A 38 -12.07 1.77 15.44
N LYS A 39 -11.02 2.16 16.18
CA LYS A 39 -10.90 1.90 17.63
C LYS A 39 -12.08 2.44 18.45
N LYS A 40 -12.69 3.55 18.02
CA LYS A 40 -13.83 4.17 18.73
C LYS A 40 -15.16 3.48 18.42
N ASN A 41 -15.20 2.54 17.48
CA ASN A 41 -16.41 1.86 17.03
C ASN A 41 -16.56 0.49 17.72
N PRO A 42 -17.49 0.33 18.68
CA PRO A 42 -17.67 -0.92 19.41
C PRO A 42 -18.29 -2.05 18.57
N PHE A 43 -18.80 -1.76 17.36
CA PHE A 43 -19.42 -2.75 16.47
C PHE A 43 -18.45 -3.29 15.41
N LEU A 44 -17.21 -2.78 15.39
CA LEU A 44 -16.22 -3.19 14.40
C LEU A 44 -15.84 -4.66 14.59
N LYS A 45 -15.89 -5.42 13.50
CA LYS A 45 -15.46 -6.81 13.43
C LYS A 45 -14.12 -6.97 12.72
N ARG A 46 -13.87 -6.22 11.63
CA ARG A 46 -12.63 -6.31 10.85
C ARG A 46 -12.32 -5.05 10.04
N VAL A 47 -11.03 -4.76 9.89
CA VAL A 47 -10.51 -3.79 8.93
C VAL A 47 -9.77 -4.54 7.81
N VAL A 48 -10.09 -4.21 6.56
CA VAL A 48 -9.35 -4.65 5.37
C VAL A 48 -8.54 -3.48 4.86
N LEU A 49 -7.21 -3.59 4.93
CA LEU A 49 -6.28 -2.60 4.41
C LEU A 49 -5.86 -2.96 2.99
N THR A 50 -5.98 -2.02 2.07
CA THR A 50 -5.38 -2.15 0.73
C THR A 50 -3.93 -1.69 0.79
N SER A 51 -3.05 -2.66 0.96
CA SER A 51 -1.61 -2.43 0.84
C SER A 51 -1.20 -2.58 -0.64
N SER A 52 -0.01 -3.12 -0.92
CA SER A 52 0.55 -3.27 -2.25
C SER A 52 1.63 -4.34 -2.24
N SER A 53 1.77 -5.11 -3.32
CA SER A 53 2.91 -6.01 -3.52
C SER A 53 4.27 -5.32 -3.41
N SER A 54 4.34 -3.98 -3.56
CA SER A 54 5.55 -3.20 -3.32
C SER A 54 6.06 -3.28 -1.88
N THR A 55 5.23 -3.66 -0.90
CA THR A 55 5.67 -3.87 0.48
C THR A 55 6.41 -5.17 0.70
N MET A 56 6.40 -6.08 -0.28
CA MET A 56 6.95 -7.44 -0.18
C MET A 56 8.17 -7.70 -1.09
N ARG A 57 8.19 -7.12 -2.29
CA ARG A 57 9.04 -7.57 -3.42
C ARG A 57 10.28 -6.72 -3.75
N LEU A 58 10.53 -5.60 -3.07
CA LEU A 58 11.57 -4.64 -3.44
C LEU A 58 12.77 -4.72 -2.48
N ARG A 59 13.88 -5.28 -2.97
CA ARG A 59 15.11 -5.54 -2.21
C ARG A 59 16.29 -5.51 -3.17
N ASP A 60 17.50 -5.39 -2.62
CA ASP A 60 18.72 -5.50 -3.42
C ASP A 60 18.79 -6.88 -4.09
N GLU A 61 19.12 -6.93 -5.39
CA GLU A 61 19.28 -8.18 -6.14
C GLU A 61 20.40 -9.06 -5.55
N ALA A 62 21.40 -8.45 -4.90
CA ALA A 62 22.43 -9.18 -4.17
C ALA A 62 21.85 -9.98 -2.98
N GLU A 63 20.72 -9.54 -2.42
CA GLU A 63 20.03 -10.23 -1.33
C GLU A 63 19.02 -11.26 -1.86
N PHE A 64 18.49 -11.08 -3.07
CA PHE A 64 17.41 -11.90 -3.64
C PHE A 64 17.68 -12.29 -5.11
N PRO A 65 18.29 -13.48 -5.36
CA PRO A 65 18.41 -14.00 -6.72
C PRO A 65 17.03 -14.27 -7.36
N PRO A 66 16.93 -14.40 -8.69
CA PRO A 66 15.66 -14.44 -9.45
C PRO A 66 14.68 -15.59 -9.14
N ASN A 67 14.96 -16.45 -8.15
CA ASN A 67 14.14 -17.60 -7.76
C ASN A 67 13.76 -17.61 -6.27
N VAL A 68 13.92 -16.50 -5.55
CA VAL A 68 13.45 -16.49 -4.16
C VAL A 68 11.92 -16.43 -4.13
N LEU A 69 11.34 -17.38 -3.40
CA LEU A 69 9.90 -17.42 -3.17
C LEU A 69 9.52 -16.32 -2.17
N LEU A 70 8.53 -15.53 -2.55
CA LEU A 70 7.94 -14.51 -1.69
C LEU A 70 6.64 -15.06 -1.09
N ASP A 71 6.45 -14.82 0.19
CA ASP A 71 5.26 -15.18 0.97
C ASP A 71 4.82 -14.02 1.88
N GLU A 72 3.77 -14.20 2.68
CA GLU A 72 3.25 -13.15 3.56
C GLU A 72 4.19 -12.76 4.72
N THR A 73 5.31 -13.47 4.91
CA THR A 73 6.35 -13.09 5.89
C THR A 73 7.38 -12.14 5.30
N SER A 74 7.33 -11.93 3.98
CA SER A 74 8.30 -11.18 3.20
C SER A 74 8.04 -9.66 3.25
N TRP A 75 9.07 -8.88 3.57
CA TRP A 75 9.04 -7.41 3.53
C TRP A 75 10.14 -6.81 2.64
N SER A 76 9.78 -5.83 1.82
CA SER A 76 10.70 -4.98 1.08
C SER A 76 11.64 -4.20 2.02
N SER A 77 12.86 -3.90 1.56
CA SER A 77 13.79 -3.02 2.27
C SER A 77 13.42 -1.56 2.01
N VAL A 78 13.28 -0.81 3.11
CA VAL A 78 13.05 0.64 3.05
C VAL A 78 14.27 1.33 2.46
N GLU A 79 15.45 0.96 2.96
CA GLU A 79 16.75 1.52 2.59
C GLU A 79 17.02 1.34 1.09
N PHE A 80 16.73 0.14 0.56
CA PHE A 80 16.83 -0.12 -0.87
C PHE A 80 15.88 0.79 -1.66
N CYS A 81 14.60 0.82 -1.30
CA CYS A 81 13.60 1.66 -1.98
C CYS A 81 13.96 3.15 -1.96
N GLU A 82 14.54 3.65 -0.86
CA GLU A 82 15.03 5.02 -0.75
C GLU A 82 16.23 5.26 -1.67
N SER A 83 17.17 4.32 -1.76
CA SER A 83 18.37 4.44 -2.60
C SER A 83 18.05 4.55 -4.09
N ILE A 84 16.99 3.88 -4.55
CA ILE A 84 16.48 3.95 -5.92
C ILE A 84 15.26 4.88 -6.07
N GLN A 85 14.96 5.67 -5.03
CA GLN A 85 13.93 6.71 -5.02
C GLN A 85 12.50 6.24 -5.36
N ILE A 86 12.15 4.99 -5.03
CA ILE A 86 10.78 4.48 -5.15
C ILE A 86 9.98 4.85 -3.90
N TRP A 87 9.65 6.14 -3.77
CA TRP A 87 9.01 6.70 -2.58
C TRP A 87 7.62 6.12 -2.30
N TYR A 88 6.86 5.71 -3.33
CA TYR A 88 5.57 5.04 -3.15
C TYR A 88 5.71 3.73 -2.38
N ALA A 89 6.77 2.96 -2.67
CA ALA A 89 7.03 1.72 -1.96
C ALA A 89 7.35 2.01 -0.49
N VAL A 90 8.20 3.00 -0.21
CA VAL A 90 8.50 3.45 1.15
C VAL A 90 7.22 3.83 1.89
N ALA A 91 6.36 4.66 1.27
CA ALA A 91 5.08 5.08 1.85
C ALA A 91 4.17 3.90 2.20
N LYS A 92 4.03 2.93 1.28
CA LYS A 92 3.24 1.72 1.52
C LYS A 92 3.82 0.83 2.61
N ILE A 93 5.15 0.64 2.65
CA ILE A 93 5.82 -0.17 3.67
C ILE A 93 5.58 0.44 5.05
N LEU A 94 5.83 1.74 5.20
CA LEU A 94 5.69 2.42 6.49
C LEU A 94 4.22 2.47 6.94
N ALA A 95 3.29 2.79 6.05
CA ALA A 95 1.87 2.78 6.37
C ALA A 95 1.36 1.40 6.81
N GLU A 96 1.76 0.32 6.13
CA GLU A 96 1.36 -1.04 6.49
C GLU A 96 1.97 -1.47 7.83
N LYS A 97 3.27 -1.20 8.07
CA LYS A 97 3.92 -1.49 9.36
C LYS A 97 3.24 -0.76 10.51
N SER A 98 2.96 0.54 10.34
CA SER A 98 2.23 1.33 11.35
C SER A 98 0.80 0.83 11.57
N ALA A 99 0.13 0.33 10.52
CA ALA A 99 -1.19 -0.26 10.65
C ALA A 99 -1.16 -1.54 11.51
N TRP A 100 -0.20 -2.44 11.25
CA TRP A 100 -0.03 -3.68 12.01
C TRP A 100 0.31 -3.41 13.48
N GLU A 101 1.23 -2.48 13.75
CA GLU A 101 1.58 -2.08 15.11
C GLU A 101 0.36 -1.53 15.86
N PHE A 102 -0.33 -0.54 15.27
CA PHE A 102 -1.52 0.04 15.88
C PHE A 102 -2.63 -0.99 16.09
N ALA A 103 -2.89 -1.87 15.11
CA ALA A 103 -3.92 -2.89 15.22
C ALA A 103 -3.63 -3.87 16.36
N LYS A 104 -2.37 -4.30 16.49
CA LYS A 104 -1.92 -5.18 17.58
C LYS A 104 -2.10 -4.53 18.96
N GLU A 105 -1.70 -3.29 19.12
CA GLU A 105 -1.84 -2.55 20.38
C GLU A 105 -3.29 -2.30 20.79
N ASN A 106 -4.20 -2.24 19.82
CA ASN A 106 -5.59 -1.85 20.02
C ASN A 106 -6.59 -2.99 19.80
N ASN A 107 -6.12 -4.23 19.68
CA ASN A 107 -6.94 -5.43 19.45
C ASN A 107 -7.91 -5.29 18.26
N ILE A 108 -7.44 -4.70 17.15
CA ILE A 108 -8.20 -4.61 15.91
C ILE A 108 -7.87 -5.83 15.05
N ASP A 109 -8.89 -6.57 14.63
CA ASP A 109 -8.76 -7.60 13.57
C ASP A 109 -8.48 -6.89 12.24
N LEU A 110 -7.22 -6.93 11.82
CA LEU A 110 -6.72 -6.32 10.60
C LEU A 110 -6.30 -7.42 9.62
N VAL A 111 -6.70 -7.26 8.36
CA VAL A 111 -6.17 -8.03 7.23
C VAL A 111 -5.64 -7.08 6.17
N ALA A 112 -4.52 -7.42 5.55
CA ALA A 112 -3.95 -6.66 4.44
C ALA A 112 -4.11 -7.43 3.13
N VAL A 113 -4.46 -6.72 2.06
CA VAL A 113 -4.49 -7.26 0.69
C VAL A 113 -3.42 -6.52 -0.11
N LEU A 114 -2.52 -7.27 -0.75
CA LEU A 114 -1.35 -6.74 -1.46
C LEU A 114 -1.50 -6.95 -2.98
N PRO A 115 -2.26 -6.10 -3.68
CA PRO A 115 -2.39 -6.18 -5.13
C PRO A 115 -1.07 -5.87 -5.85
N THR A 116 -0.93 -6.40 -7.06
CA THR A 116 0.13 -6.06 -8.02
C THR A 116 -0.38 -5.01 -9.03
N PHE A 117 -0.04 -5.15 -10.32
CA PHE A 117 -0.61 -4.32 -11.36
C PHE A 117 -2.09 -4.68 -11.53
N ILE A 118 -2.96 -3.75 -11.16
CA ILE A 118 -4.41 -3.91 -11.32
C ILE A 118 -4.76 -3.50 -12.75
N ILE A 119 -5.23 -4.45 -13.54
CA ILE A 119 -5.72 -4.27 -14.91
C ILE A 119 -7.09 -4.93 -15.07
N GLY A 120 -7.91 -4.40 -15.97
CA GLY A 120 -9.24 -4.93 -16.25
C GLY A 120 -10.23 -3.86 -16.70
N PRO A 121 -11.52 -4.21 -16.82
CA PRO A 121 -12.58 -3.24 -17.11
C PRO A 121 -12.58 -2.09 -16.10
N ASN A 122 -12.56 -0.86 -16.59
CA ASN A 122 -12.56 0.33 -15.74
C ASN A 122 -13.97 0.92 -15.67
N LEU A 123 -14.41 1.27 -14.47
CA LEU A 123 -15.68 1.99 -14.26
C LEU A 123 -15.52 3.49 -14.56
N SER A 124 -14.32 4.03 -14.35
CA SER A 124 -13.99 5.41 -14.66
C SER A 124 -13.66 5.57 -16.15
N PRO A 125 -14.01 6.71 -16.78
CA PRO A 125 -13.53 7.02 -18.13
C PRO A 125 -12.02 7.31 -18.16
N VAL A 126 -11.39 7.56 -17.01
CA VAL A 126 -9.95 7.81 -16.88
C VAL A 126 -9.27 6.55 -16.32
N LEU A 127 -8.25 6.07 -17.03
CA LEU A 127 -7.45 4.92 -16.60
C LEU A 127 -6.73 5.22 -15.28
N GLY A 128 -6.70 4.21 -14.41
CA GLY A 128 -5.81 4.24 -13.25
C GLY A 128 -4.34 4.16 -13.68
N PRO A 129 -3.41 4.47 -12.75
CA PRO A 129 -1.97 4.46 -13.03
C PRO A 129 -1.48 3.13 -13.62
N THR A 130 -1.76 2.01 -12.94
CA THR A 130 -1.29 0.67 -13.37
C THR A 130 -1.83 0.26 -14.75
N ALA A 131 -3.10 0.58 -15.05
CA ALA A 131 -3.68 0.30 -16.36
C ALA A 131 -3.08 1.21 -17.46
N SER A 132 -2.72 2.44 -17.11
CA SER A 132 -2.04 3.38 -18.01
C SER A 132 -0.61 2.92 -18.32
N ASP A 133 0.14 2.47 -17.32
CA ASP A 133 1.49 1.93 -17.48
C ASP A 133 1.51 0.71 -18.42
N VAL A 134 0.58 -0.22 -18.20
CA VAL A 134 0.43 -1.41 -19.06
C VAL A 134 0.03 -1.04 -20.48
N LEU A 135 -0.84 -0.05 -20.66
CA LEU A 135 -1.16 0.46 -22.00
C LEU A 135 0.05 1.13 -22.68
N GLY A 136 0.87 1.86 -21.93
CA GLY A 136 2.12 2.45 -22.40
C GLY A 136 3.08 1.41 -22.96
N LEU A 137 3.27 0.30 -22.22
CA LEU A 137 4.06 -0.86 -22.66
C LEU A 137 3.57 -1.41 -24.01
N PHE A 138 2.27 -1.62 -24.17
CA PHE A 138 1.70 -2.12 -25.44
C PHE A 138 1.81 -1.12 -26.60
N LYS A 139 1.94 0.16 -26.30
CA LYS A 139 2.13 1.21 -27.31
C LYS A 139 3.60 1.50 -27.62
N GLY A 140 4.54 0.91 -26.87
CA GLY A 140 5.97 1.23 -26.99
C GLY A 140 6.31 2.64 -26.50
N ILE A 141 5.53 3.19 -25.58
CA ILE A 141 5.71 4.51 -24.98
C ILE A 141 6.03 4.25 -23.50
N CYS A 142 7.29 3.92 -23.21
CA CYS A 142 7.82 3.82 -21.85
C CYS A 142 8.67 5.05 -21.53
#